data_AF-A0A3C1QSM8-F1
#
_entry.id   AF-A0A3C1QSM8-F1
#
_cell.length_a   1.000
_cell.length_b   1.000
_cell.length_c   1.000
_cell.angle_alpha   90.00
_cell.angle_beta   90.00
_cell.angle_gamma   90.00
#
_symmetry.space_group_name_H-M   'P 1'
#
loop_
_entity.id
_entity.type
_entity.pdbx_description
1 polymer ?
#
loop_
_entity_poly.entity_id
_entity_poly.type
_entity_poly.pdbx_seq_one_letter_code
_entity_poly.pdbx_strand_id
1 'polypeptide(L)'
;MDRLVATDRTVPGRRAARRRLVRRRTATDRSPSTGADRRSDSADVRRFARRAVGDDERPIDRGGNVKGRDLSTAGWLGLDIGGANCKLATDGGESFSFPFALWVDPDGLAPRLAEAIGSIDPTGKLGLAITMTGELADCFRTRAEGVARIVAAVERIGQGRPTRYWGTDRRFRAADQAIVAWERIAAANWHATATWLANELFGAANDDRSPRIGLLIDVGSTTTDLIPFDATGSIAHGATDRERLATGELVYIGMRRTPIAAIVRSLTLRGERIPVAAERFATTLDAHLLLEAIDEDPSDHETADGRPALREHAWDRLVRMLGEDRNGVTLVEARELASQIARRQRTLIDRAIRRAIDRIGRPSIVMTAGEGSRFAAELSSRRVPDAAILDLADRFDPGIARAAPAHAVARLARASFGSPARGIDG
;
A
#
# COMPACT_ATOMS: atom_id res chain seq x y z
N MET A 1 49.96 48.30 31.57
CA MET A 1 50.93 48.19 32.68
C MET A 1 50.37 47.11 33.59
N ASP A 2 50.86 45.88 33.69
CA ASP A 2 52.14 45.31 33.31
C ASP A 2 52.04 43.83 32.94
N ARG A 3 53.11 43.37 32.27
CA ARG A 3 53.33 42.08 31.62
C ARG A 3 54.05 41.06 32.54
N LEU A 4 53.94 39.79 32.13
CA LEU A 4 54.90 38.66 32.28
C LEU A 4 54.98 38.03 33.69
N VAL A 5 55.10 36.70 33.86
CA VAL A 5 56.14 35.80 33.33
C VAL A 5 55.64 34.34 33.30
N ALA A 6 56.02 33.62 32.24
CA ALA A 6 55.96 32.16 32.14
C ALA A 6 57.25 31.50 32.66
N THR A 7 57.17 30.28 33.21
CA THR A 7 58.31 29.37 33.29
C THR A 7 57.92 27.94 32.97
N ASP A 8 58.56 27.44 31.91
CA ASP A 8 58.65 26.08 31.42
C ASP A 8 59.66 25.25 32.24
N ARG A 9 59.46 23.93 32.34
CA ARG A 9 60.49 22.91 32.62
C ARG A 9 59.96 21.48 32.40
N THR A 10 60.13 20.99 31.17
CA THR A 10 60.80 19.74 30.75
C THR A 10 60.58 18.38 31.46
N VAL A 11 60.22 17.39 30.60
CA VAL A 11 60.09 15.91 30.72
C VAL A 11 61.45 15.18 30.91
N PRO A 12 61.53 13.88 31.33
CA PRO A 12 61.39 12.67 30.45
C PRO A 12 60.77 11.43 31.19
N GLY A 13 60.22 10.34 30.61
CA GLY A 13 60.07 9.77 29.27
C GLY A 13 59.64 8.28 29.37
N ARG A 14 59.46 7.62 28.20
CA ARG A 14 59.30 6.15 27.92
C ARG A 14 57.86 5.58 28.12
N ARG A 15 57.25 4.79 27.22
CA ARG A 15 57.71 3.97 26.09
C ARG A 15 56.53 3.70 25.12
N ALA A 16 56.79 3.76 23.81
CA ALA A 16 55.85 3.42 22.75
C ALA A 16 55.88 1.91 22.41
N ALA A 17 54.70 1.32 22.21
CA ALA A 17 54.55 -0.02 21.65
C ALA A 17 54.17 0.08 20.16
N ARG A 18 55.10 -0.33 19.28
CA ARG A 18 54.89 -0.51 17.84
C ARG A 18 54.11 -1.81 17.59
N ARG A 19 53.01 -1.77 16.84
CA ARG A 19 52.45 -2.97 16.17
C ARG A 19 52.70 -2.89 14.67
N ARG A 20 53.29 -3.99 14.16
CA ARG A 20 53.74 -4.20 12.78
C ARG A 20 52.57 -4.30 11.80
N LEU A 21 52.71 -3.61 10.68
CA LEU A 21 51.96 -3.79 9.45
C LEU A 21 52.48 -5.04 8.73
N VAL A 22 51.63 -6.03 8.44
CA VAL A 22 51.96 -7.16 7.57
C VAL A 22 51.24 -6.96 6.24
N ARG A 23 52.03 -6.72 5.19
CA ARG A 23 51.60 -6.83 3.79
C ARG A 23 51.49 -8.31 3.42
N ARG A 24 50.36 -8.71 2.82
CA ARG A 24 50.28 -9.86 1.90
C ARG A 24 49.67 -9.39 0.58
N ARG A 25 50.34 -9.72 -0.53
CA ARG A 25 49.90 -9.53 -1.92
C ARG A 25 49.71 -10.90 -2.56
N THR A 26 48.95 -10.91 -3.66
CA THR A 26 48.65 -11.98 -4.65
C THR A 26 47.46 -12.89 -4.26
N ALA A 27 46.47 -13.21 -5.12
CA ALA A 27 46.22 -12.94 -6.54
C ALA A 27 44.73 -13.18 -6.92
N THR A 28 44.35 -12.63 -8.08
CA THR A 28 43.27 -13.02 -9.03
C THR A 28 41.79 -12.92 -8.63
N ASP A 29 41.22 -11.76 -8.96
CA ASP A 29 40.09 -11.54 -9.88
C ASP A 29 39.18 -12.74 -10.25
N ARG A 30 37.97 -12.78 -9.68
CA ARG A 30 36.74 -13.32 -10.30
C ARG A 30 35.53 -12.54 -9.77
N SER A 31 35.01 -11.64 -10.59
CA SER A 31 33.68 -11.05 -10.44
C SER A 31 32.58 -12.13 -10.42
N PRO A 32 31.62 -12.14 -9.48
CA PRO A 32 30.45 -12.98 -9.60
C PRO A 32 29.52 -12.38 -10.65
N SER A 33 29.23 -13.18 -11.68
CA SER A 33 28.25 -12.91 -12.71
C SER A 33 26.86 -12.64 -12.11
N THR A 34 26.32 -11.44 -12.30
CA THR A 34 24.95 -11.04 -11.91
C THR A 34 23.85 -11.62 -12.82
N GLY A 35 24.18 -12.62 -13.66
CA GLY A 35 23.27 -13.21 -14.66
C GLY A 35 22.75 -14.62 -14.37
N ALA A 36 23.30 -15.33 -13.38
CA ALA A 36 22.96 -16.73 -13.11
C ALA A 36 21.73 -16.89 -12.19
N ASP A 37 21.64 -16.12 -11.10
CA ASP A 37 20.54 -16.22 -10.12
C ASP A 37 19.17 -15.85 -10.69
N ARG A 38 19.09 -14.86 -11.59
CA ARG A 38 17.80 -14.48 -12.20
C ARG A 38 17.25 -15.54 -13.15
N ARG A 39 18.11 -16.41 -13.70
CA ARG A 39 17.68 -17.49 -14.60
C ARG A 39 17.18 -18.72 -13.85
N SER A 40 17.77 -19.05 -12.70
CA SER A 40 17.28 -20.14 -11.84
C SER A 40 15.93 -19.79 -11.21
N ASP A 41 15.77 -18.58 -10.68
CA ASP A 41 14.49 -18.12 -10.12
C ASP A 41 13.37 -18.14 -11.18
N SER A 42 13.65 -17.70 -12.42
CA SER A 42 12.63 -17.75 -13.48
C SER A 42 12.29 -19.18 -13.91
N ALA A 43 13.24 -20.12 -13.87
CA ALA A 43 12.99 -21.52 -14.19
C ALA A 43 12.17 -22.21 -13.10
N ASP A 44 12.46 -21.94 -11.83
CA ASP A 44 11.74 -22.49 -10.69
C ASP A 44 10.34 -21.89 -10.56
N VAL A 45 10.17 -20.59 -10.80
CA VAL A 45 8.86 -19.93 -10.88
C VAL A 45 8.03 -20.49 -12.04
N ARG A 46 8.63 -20.73 -13.22
CA ARG A 46 7.92 -21.37 -14.35
C ARG A 46 7.56 -22.83 -14.06
N ARG A 47 8.42 -23.57 -13.35
CA ARG A 47 8.16 -24.97 -12.94
C ARG A 47 7.04 -25.03 -11.92
N PHE A 48 7.02 -24.09 -10.98
CA PHE A 48 5.93 -23.90 -10.03
C PHE A 48 4.63 -23.51 -10.75
N ALA A 49 4.68 -22.57 -11.72
CA ALA A 49 3.53 -22.17 -12.52
C ALA A 49 2.85 -23.35 -13.23
N ARG A 50 3.64 -24.25 -13.83
CA ARG A 50 3.12 -25.47 -14.48
C ARG A 50 2.44 -26.40 -13.48
N ARG A 51 3.06 -26.62 -12.32
CA ARG A 51 2.50 -27.45 -11.25
C ARG A 51 1.24 -26.86 -10.61
N ALA A 52 1.18 -25.53 -10.50
CA ALA A 52 0.11 -24.83 -9.78
C ALA A 52 -1.15 -24.59 -10.62
N VAL A 53 -1.02 -24.53 -11.96
CA VAL A 53 -2.15 -24.35 -12.89
C VAL A 53 -2.66 -25.69 -13.46
N GLY A 54 -1.95 -26.79 -13.19
CA GLY A 54 -2.27 -28.14 -13.67
C GLY A 54 -1.64 -28.45 -15.03
N ASP A 55 -1.00 -29.62 -15.13
CA ASP A 55 -0.43 -30.12 -16.39
C ASP A 55 -1.57 -30.60 -17.32
N ASP A 56 -2.15 -29.68 -18.09
CA ASP A 56 -2.78 -30.04 -19.36
C ASP A 56 -1.70 -29.85 -20.44
N GLU A 57 -0.94 -30.92 -20.73
CA GLU A 57 0.05 -30.96 -21.80
C GLU A 57 -0.63 -30.72 -23.16
N ARG A 58 -0.81 -29.46 -23.51
CA ARG A 58 -0.95 -29.05 -24.92
C ARG A 58 0.37 -28.46 -25.39
N PRO A 59 0.85 -28.84 -26.58
CA PRO A 59 2.16 -28.41 -27.05
C PRO A 59 2.25 -26.89 -27.05
N ILE A 60 3.40 -26.37 -26.61
CA ILE A 60 3.76 -24.96 -26.78
C ILE A 60 3.94 -24.75 -28.28
N ASP A 61 2.87 -24.34 -28.95
CA ASP A 61 2.92 -23.91 -30.33
C ASP A 61 3.64 -22.56 -30.39
N ARG A 62 4.89 -22.60 -30.86
CA ARG A 62 5.65 -21.39 -31.20
C ARG A 62 5.02 -20.79 -32.46
N GLY A 63 4.03 -19.93 -32.27
CA GLY A 63 3.42 -19.16 -33.35
C GLY A 63 1.96 -19.50 -33.67
N GLY A 64 1.20 -20.08 -32.74
CA GLY A 64 -0.21 -20.43 -32.92
C GLY A 64 -1.17 -19.44 -32.27
N ASN A 65 -2.01 -18.82 -33.10
CA ASN A 65 -3.17 -18.02 -32.74
C ASN A 65 -4.05 -18.77 -31.70
N VAL A 66 -4.07 -18.32 -30.43
CA VAL A 66 -5.00 -18.87 -29.42
C VAL A 66 -6.41 -18.53 -29.90
N LYS A 67 -7.13 -19.53 -30.43
CA LYS A 67 -8.57 -19.42 -30.74
C LYS A 67 -9.26 -18.79 -29.53
N GLY A 68 -9.77 -17.58 -29.72
CA GLY A 68 -10.31 -16.74 -28.66
C GLY A 68 -11.39 -17.45 -27.88
N ARG A 69 -11.16 -17.67 -26.58
CA ARG A 69 -12.28 -17.83 -25.66
C ARG A 69 -13.09 -16.55 -25.76
N ASP A 70 -14.39 -16.69 -25.97
CA ASP A 70 -15.30 -15.56 -25.88
C ASP A 70 -15.14 -14.94 -24.49
N LEU A 71 -14.69 -13.68 -24.45
CA LEU A 71 -14.53 -12.90 -23.23
C LEU A 71 -15.77 -12.05 -22.97
N SER A 72 -16.84 -12.21 -23.76
CA SER A 72 -18.12 -11.59 -23.47
C SER A 72 -18.69 -12.19 -22.17
N THR A 73 -18.81 -11.34 -21.16
CA THR A 73 -19.39 -11.68 -19.85
C THR A 73 -20.56 -10.75 -19.57
N ALA A 74 -21.48 -11.16 -18.70
CA ALA A 74 -22.58 -10.29 -18.26
C ALA A 74 -22.08 -9.04 -17.49
N GLY A 75 -20.85 -9.10 -16.98
CA GLY A 75 -20.15 -8.05 -16.25
C GLY A 75 -18.85 -8.61 -15.68
N TRP A 76 -18.20 -7.85 -14.79
CA TRP A 76 -16.94 -8.26 -14.17
C TRP A 76 -17.04 -8.12 -12.65
N LEU A 77 -16.51 -9.11 -11.95
CA LEU A 77 -16.27 -9.10 -10.51
C LEU A 77 -14.77 -8.89 -10.28
N GLY A 78 -14.45 -7.78 -9.65
CA GLY A 78 -13.10 -7.42 -9.27
C GLY A 78 -12.74 -7.95 -7.90
N LEU A 79 -11.50 -8.42 -7.74
CA LEU A 79 -10.93 -8.91 -6.49
C LEU A 79 -9.64 -8.15 -6.19
N ASP A 80 -9.53 -7.57 -5.00
CA ASP A 80 -8.28 -7.09 -4.40
C ASP A 80 -7.88 -8.06 -3.28
N ILE A 81 -6.91 -8.91 -3.56
CA ILE A 81 -6.42 -9.94 -2.62
C ILE A 81 -5.26 -9.36 -1.82
N GLY A 82 -5.57 -8.87 -0.63
CA GLY A 82 -4.58 -8.34 0.31
C GLY A 82 -4.03 -9.39 1.27
N GLY A 83 -3.02 -9.00 2.05
CA GLY A 83 -2.43 -9.89 3.05
C GLY A 83 -3.31 -10.11 4.29
N ALA A 84 -4.10 -9.11 4.67
CA ALA A 84 -4.96 -9.13 5.86
C ALA A 84 -6.46 -9.09 5.56
N ASN A 85 -6.82 -8.66 4.36
CA ASN A 85 -8.21 -8.46 3.95
C ASN A 85 -8.33 -8.77 2.46
N CYS A 86 -9.48 -9.32 2.08
CA CYS A 86 -9.87 -9.48 0.69
C CYS A 86 -11.09 -8.59 0.42
N LYS A 87 -11.10 -7.92 -0.74
CA LYS A 87 -12.19 -7.05 -1.15
C LYS A 87 -12.68 -7.45 -2.53
N LEU A 88 -13.98 -7.42 -2.70
CA LEU A 88 -14.68 -7.75 -3.92
C LEU A 88 -15.55 -6.57 -4.32
N ALA A 89 -15.63 -6.29 -5.61
CA ALA A 89 -16.64 -5.38 -6.13
C ALA A 89 -16.98 -5.65 -7.59
N THR A 90 -18.26 -5.52 -7.95
CA THR A 90 -18.70 -5.61 -9.34
C THR A 90 -18.40 -4.31 -10.07
N ASP A 91 -18.38 -4.34 -11.40
CA ASP A 91 -18.32 -3.17 -12.27
C ASP A 91 -19.58 -2.28 -12.19
N GLY A 92 -20.67 -2.82 -11.61
CA GLY A 92 -21.94 -2.15 -11.36
C GLY A 92 -22.04 -1.43 -10.00
N GLY A 93 -21.13 -1.68 -9.06
CA GLY A 93 -21.09 -0.95 -7.78
C GLY A 93 -21.34 -1.77 -6.52
N GLU A 94 -21.73 -3.04 -6.64
CA GLU A 94 -21.88 -3.93 -5.48
C GLU A 94 -20.49 -4.27 -4.91
N SER A 95 -20.33 -4.21 -3.59
CA SER A 95 -19.03 -4.46 -2.96
C SER A 95 -19.15 -5.24 -1.66
N PHE A 96 -18.10 -5.98 -1.35
CA PHE A 96 -17.98 -6.79 -0.14
C PHE A 96 -16.52 -6.81 0.32
N SER A 97 -16.28 -6.87 1.62
CA SER A 97 -14.93 -6.95 2.18
C SER A 97 -14.95 -7.85 3.40
N PHE A 98 -13.92 -8.67 3.54
CA PHE A 98 -13.80 -9.57 4.68
C PHE A 98 -12.34 -9.70 5.15
N PRO A 99 -12.14 -9.85 6.47
CA PRO A 99 -10.81 -10.11 7.02
C PRO A 99 -10.34 -11.52 6.63
N PHE A 100 -9.08 -11.60 6.21
CA PHE A 100 -8.41 -12.83 5.86
C PHE A 100 -6.90 -12.68 6.03
N ALA A 101 -6.37 -13.21 7.13
CA ALA A 101 -4.95 -13.19 7.44
C ALA A 101 -4.22 -14.26 6.60
N LEU A 102 -3.81 -13.91 5.38
CA LEU A 102 -3.16 -14.80 4.42
C LEU A 102 -1.87 -15.43 4.96
N TRP A 103 -1.18 -14.75 5.88
CA TRP A 103 0.03 -15.27 6.53
C TRP A 103 -0.26 -16.39 7.56
N VAL A 104 -1.50 -16.48 8.06
CA VAL A 104 -1.92 -17.52 9.01
C VAL A 104 -2.44 -18.74 8.28
N ASP A 105 -3.29 -18.54 7.27
CA ASP A 105 -3.98 -19.61 6.55
C ASP A 105 -3.90 -19.40 5.02
N PRO A 106 -2.74 -19.63 4.39
CA PRO A 106 -2.60 -19.44 2.94
C PRO A 106 -3.45 -20.44 2.12
N ASP A 107 -3.75 -21.61 2.67
CA ASP A 107 -4.48 -22.66 1.95
C ASP A 107 -6.01 -22.45 1.99
N GLY A 108 -6.51 -21.76 3.01
CA GLY A 108 -7.91 -21.33 3.13
C GLY A 108 -8.33 -20.21 2.18
N LEU A 109 -7.41 -19.61 1.39
CA LEU A 109 -7.74 -18.48 0.51
C LEU A 109 -8.81 -18.86 -0.53
N ALA A 110 -8.63 -19.99 -1.21
CA ALA A 110 -9.56 -20.44 -2.24
C ALA A 110 -11.00 -20.66 -1.73
N PRO A 111 -11.25 -21.48 -0.67
CA PRO A 111 -12.61 -21.68 -0.18
C PRO A 111 -13.26 -20.38 0.31
N ARG A 112 -12.52 -19.49 0.98
CA ARG A 112 -13.06 -18.20 1.43
C ARG A 112 -13.41 -17.26 0.28
N LEU A 113 -12.60 -17.25 -0.79
CA LEU A 113 -12.94 -16.51 -2.00
C LEU A 113 -14.18 -17.10 -2.70
N ALA A 114 -14.31 -18.43 -2.77
CA ALA A 114 -15.47 -19.07 -3.38
C ALA A 114 -16.78 -18.70 -2.65
N GLU A 115 -16.77 -18.73 -1.32
CA GLU A 115 -17.91 -18.31 -0.48
C GLU A 115 -18.28 -16.84 -0.73
N ALA A 116 -17.30 -15.94 -0.70
CA ALA A 116 -17.53 -14.50 -0.92
C ALA A 116 -18.03 -14.20 -2.34
N ILE A 117 -17.47 -14.86 -3.35
CA ILE A 117 -17.91 -14.73 -4.74
C ILE A 117 -19.32 -15.25 -4.92
N GLY A 118 -19.65 -16.42 -4.37
CA GLY A 118 -21.00 -16.99 -4.47
C GLY A 118 -22.07 -16.11 -3.82
N SER A 119 -21.69 -15.29 -2.84
CA SER A 119 -22.59 -14.32 -2.21
C SER A 119 -22.94 -13.13 -3.10
N ILE A 120 -22.04 -12.73 -4.02
CA ILE A 120 -22.23 -11.58 -4.93
C ILE A 120 -22.69 -12.03 -6.32
N ASP A 121 -22.12 -13.11 -6.84
CA ASP A 121 -22.46 -13.70 -8.13
C ASP A 121 -22.85 -15.18 -7.97
N PRO A 122 -24.05 -15.45 -7.43
CA PRO A 122 -24.55 -16.81 -7.24
C PRO A 122 -24.74 -17.56 -8.57
N THR A 123 -24.83 -16.83 -9.69
CA THR A 123 -25.01 -17.43 -11.03
C THR A 123 -23.70 -17.80 -11.71
N GLY A 124 -22.56 -17.33 -11.20
CA GLY A 124 -21.23 -17.56 -11.76
C GLY A 124 -21.00 -16.96 -13.14
N LYS A 125 -21.76 -15.93 -13.54
CA LYS A 125 -21.76 -15.37 -14.90
C LYS A 125 -20.76 -14.24 -15.12
N LEU A 126 -20.22 -13.65 -14.05
CA LEU A 126 -19.27 -12.53 -14.18
C LEU A 126 -17.87 -13.04 -14.52
N GLY A 127 -17.11 -12.28 -15.30
CA GLY A 127 -15.66 -12.48 -15.39
C GLY A 127 -14.97 -12.12 -14.06
N LEU A 128 -13.76 -12.62 -13.84
CA LEU A 128 -12.96 -12.29 -12.65
C LEU A 128 -11.79 -11.38 -13.04
N ALA A 129 -11.70 -10.20 -12.44
CA ALA A 129 -10.60 -9.27 -12.61
C ALA A 129 -9.83 -9.14 -11.30
N ILE A 130 -8.53 -9.42 -11.29
CA ILE A 130 -7.75 -9.61 -10.06
C ILE A 130 -6.66 -8.56 -9.97
N THR A 131 -6.52 -7.96 -8.80
CA THR A 131 -5.32 -7.29 -8.33
C THR A 131 -4.92 -7.86 -6.95
N MET A 132 -3.68 -7.65 -6.54
CA MET A 132 -3.20 -8.18 -5.27
C MET A 132 -2.20 -7.24 -4.59
N THR A 133 -2.16 -7.36 -3.26
CA THR A 133 -1.12 -6.84 -2.35
C THR A 133 -0.67 -7.87 -1.32
N GLY A 134 -1.31 -9.04 -1.29
CA GLY A 134 -1.00 -10.13 -0.38
C GLY A 134 0.26 -10.93 -0.75
N GLU A 135 0.89 -10.68 -1.90
CA GLU A 135 2.04 -11.47 -2.37
C GLU A 135 3.29 -11.30 -1.49
N LEU A 136 3.31 -10.30 -0.61
CA LEU A 136 4.36 -10.05 0.38
C LEU A 136 4.04 -10.63 1.77
N ALA A 137 2.95 -11.38 1.95
CA ALA A 137 2.61 -11.98 3.23
C ALA A 137 3.75 -12.89 3.74
N ASP A 138 3.96 -12.89 5.07
CA ASP A 138 5.10 -13.58 5.73
C ASP A 138 5.15 -15.10 5.49
N CYS A 139 4.06 -15.70 5.03
CA CYS A 139 4.00 -17.12 4.66
C CYS A 139 4.73 -17.45 3.35
N PHE A 140 5.11 -16.46 2.54
CA PHE A 140 5.82 -16.66 1.28
C PHE A 140 7.29 -16.30 1.41
N ARG A 141 8.17 -17.14 0.84
CA ARG A 141 9.62 -16.88 0.85
C ARG A 141 9.99 -15.73 -0.08
N THR A 142 9.24 -15.57 -1.17
CA THR A 142 9.47 -14.53 -2.18
C THR A 142 8.15 -13.96 -2.70
N ARG A 143 8.16 -12.73 -3.22
CA ARG A 143 7.00 -12.14 -3.88
C ARG A 143 6.53 -12.96 -5.09
N ALA A 144 7.46 -13.53 -5.85
CA ALA A 144 7.15 -14.37 -7.00
C ALA A 144 6.35 -15.63 -6.58
N GLU A 145 6.75 -16.25 -5.47
CA GLU A 145 6.00 -17.36 -4.86
C GLU A 145 4.61 -16.90 -4.43
N GLY A 146 4.51 -15.76 -3.72
CA GLY A 146 3.23 -15.21 -3.28
C GLY A 146 2.25 -14.95 -4.43
N VAL A 147 2.71 -14.31 -5.51
CA VAL A 147 1.91 -14.11 -6.72
C VAL A 147 1.44 -15.46 -7.28
N ALA A 148 2.34 -16.43 -7.40
CA ALA A 148 1.98 -17.73 -7.96
C ALA A 148 0.98 -18.50 -7.08
N ARG A 149 1.08 -18.42 -5.75
CA ARG A 149 0.14 -19.03 -4.81
C ARG A 149 -1.24 -18.37 -4.87
N ILE A 150 -1.30 -17.05 -4.95
CA ILE A 150 -2.56 -16.31 -5.09
C ILE A 150 -3.22 -16.64 -6.44
N VAL A 151 -2.47 -16.60 -7.54
CA VAL A 151 -2.98 -16.98 -8.88
C VAL A 151 -3.53 -18.41 -8.85
N ALA A 152 -2.81 -19.36 -8.28
CA ALA A 152 -3.29 -20.75 -8.17
C ALA A 152 -4.56 -20.90 -7.32
N ALA A 153 -4.71 -20.10 -6.26
CA ALA A 153 -5.94 -20.09 -5.47
C ALA A 153 -7.13 -19.56 -6.28
N VAL A 154 -6.94 -18.50 -7.06
CA VAL A 154 -7.97 -17.92 -7.92
C VAL A 154 -8.32 -18.86 -9.09
N GLU A 155 -7.35 -19.49 -9.74
CA GLU A 155 -7.64 -20.40 -10.87
C GLU A 155 -8.43 -21.64 -10.42
N ARG A 156 -8.24 -22.10 -9.18
CA ARG A 156 -9.04 -23.22 -8.61
C ARG A 156 -10.53 -22.89 -8.51
N ILE A 157 -10.89 -21.64 -8.26
CA ILE A 157 -12.29 -21.21 -8.05
C ILE A 157 -12.88 -20.52 -9.27
N GLY A 158 -12.04 -20.02 -10.19
CA GLY A 158 -12.46 -19.34 -11.41
C GLY A 158 -12.79 -20.29 -12.58
N GLN A 159 -12.84 -21.61 -12.35
CA GLN A 159 -13.00 -22.61 -13.41
C GLN A 159 -14.25 -22.31 -14.26
N GLY A 160 -14.04 -22.14 -15.57
CA GLY A 160 -15.08 -21.79 -16.55
C GLY A 160 -15.33 -20.29 -16.74
N ARG A 161 -14.78 -19.43 -15.89
CA ARG A 161 -14.93 -17.97 -15.96
C ARG A 161 -13.73 -17.31 -16.64
N PRO A 162 -13.93 -16.23 -17.42
CA PRO A 162 -12.80 -15.42 -17.87
C PRO A 162 -12.10 -14.76 -16.68
N THR A 163 -10.88 -15.19 -16.37
CA THR A 163 -10.06 -14.61 -15.29
C THR A 163 -8.90 -13.79 -15.85
N ARG A 164 -8.68 -12.59 -15.32
CA ARG A 164 -7.64 -11.66 -15.77
C ARG A 164 -6.96 -10.96 -14.60
N TYR A 165 -5.64 -10.86 -14.67
CA TYR A 165 -4.81 -10.25 -13.61
C TYR A 165 -4.27 -8.91 -14.09
N TRP A 166 -4.50 -7.86 -13.30
CA TRP A 166 -4.06 -6.50 -13.59
C TRP A 166 -2.58 -6.30 -13.25
N GLY A 167 -1.87 -5.58 -14.12
CA GLY A 167 -0.48 -5.20 -13.88
C GLY A 167 -0.26 -3.68 -13.86
N THR A 168 0.84 -3.27 -13.23
CA THR A 168 1.34 -1.89 -13.18
C THR A 168 1.70 -1.30 -14.55
N ASP A 169 1.67 -2.10 -15.62
CA ASP A 169 1.84 -1.65 -17.01
C ASP A 169 0.51 -1.38 -17.74
N ARG A 170 -0.60 -1.27 -16.99
CA ARG A 170 -1.97 -1.04 -17.48
C ARG A 170 -2.50 -2.15 -18.39
N ARG A 171 -2.07 -3.39 -18.15
CA ARG A 171 -2.46 -4.52 -18.98
C ARG A 171 -2.97 -5.67 -18.13
N PHE A 172 -4.08 -6.25 -18.59
CA PHE A 172 -4.55 -7.53 -18.10
C PHE A 172 -3.74 -8.68 -18.68
N ARG A 173 -3.56 -9.73 -17.88
CA ARG A 173 -2.85 -10.98 -18.24
C ARG A 173 -3.67 -12.21 -17.90
N ALA A 174 -3.45 -13.28 -18.64
CA ALA A 174 -3.85 -14.61 -18.20
C ALA A 174 -2.95 -15.11 -17.07
N ALA A 175 -3.35 -16.19 -16.38
CA ALA A 175 -2.67 -16.71 -15.20
C ALA A 175 -1.19 -17.05 -15.43
N ASP A 176 -0.88 -17.77 -16.51
CA ASP A 176 0.48 -18.15 -16.90
C ASP A 176 1.38 -16.93 -17.12
N GLN A 177 0.86 -15.91 -17.80
CA GLN A 177 1.55 -14.64 -18.05
C GLN A 177 1.72 -13.81 -16.78
N ALA A 178 0.74 -13.84 -15.88
CA ALA A 178 0.78 -13.13 -14.60
C ALA A 178 1.89 -13.69 -13.69
N ILE A 179 2.03 -15.02 -13.63
CA ILE A 179 3.09 -15.67 -12.84
C ILE A 179 4.48 -15.34 -13.41
N VAL A 180 4.64 -15.35 -14.74
CA VAL A 180 5.92 -15.00 -15.37
C VAL A 180 6.26 -13.52 -15.18
N ALA A 181 5.27 -12.64 -15.28
CA ALA A 181 5.44 -11.19 -15.11
C ALA A 181 5.10 -10.73 -13.68
N TRP A 182 5.42 -11.54 -12.67
CA TRP A 182 5.02 -11.30 -11.28
C TRP A 182 5.39 -9.90 -10.76
N GLU A 183 6.53 -9.33 -11.20
CA GLU A 183 6.97 -7.98 -10.82
C GLU A 183 5.97 -6.89 -11.19
N ARG A 184 5.18 -7.11 -12.26
CA ARG A 184 4.15 -6.19 -12.72
C ARG A 184 2.81 -6.41 -12.03
N ILE A 185 2.56 -7.63 -11.54
CA ILE A 185 1.30 -8.02 -10.90
C ILE A 185 1.32 -7.68 -9.40
N ALA A 186 2.49 -7.84 -8.77
CA ALA A 186 2.71 -7.51 -7.37
C ALA A 186 2.37 -6.05 -7.08
N ALA A 187 1.59 -5.83 -6.02
CA ALA A 187 1.15 -4.51 -5.57
C ALA A 187 0.54 -3.62 -6.67
N ALA A 188 -0.25 -4.16 -7.60
CA ALA A 188 -0.84 -3.39 -8.70
C ALA A 188 -2.15 -2.63 -8.34
N ASN A 189 -2.60 -2.72 -7.09
CA ASN A 189 -3.92 -2.27 -6.64
C ASN A 189 -4.06 -0.73 -6.69
N TRP A 190 -3.07 0.01 -6.18
CA TRP A 190 -3.02 1.47 -6.24
C TRP A 190 -3.02 1.99 -7.68
N HIS A 191 -2.32 1.28 -8.55
CA HIS A 191 -2.22 1.60 -9.97
C HIS A 191 -3.56 1.36 -10.69
N ALA A 192 -4.29 0.30 -10.33
CA ALA A 192 -5.65 0.05 -10.81
C ALA A 192 -6.58 1.22 -10.43
N THR A 193 -6.61 1.60 -9.15
CA THR A 193 -7.47 2.69 -8.66
C THR A 193 -7.19 4.00 -9.38
N ALA A 194 -5.92 4.39 -9.52
CA ALA A 194 -5.56 5.61 -10.25
C ALA A 194 -5.94 5.56 -11.74
N THR A 195 -5.79 4.41 -12.40
CA THR A 195 -6.18 4.24 -13.81
C THR A 195 -7.70 4.29 -13.99
N TRP A 196 -8.45 3.72 -13.05
CA TRP A 196 -9.91 3.84 -13.05
C TRP A 196 -10.36 5.29 -12.84
N LEU A 197 -9.81 5.99 -11.84
CA LEU A 197 -10.12 7.39 -11.58
C LEU A 197 -9.80 8.30 -12.77
N ALA A 198 -8.70 8.05 -13.48
CA ALA A 198 -8.38 8.73 -14.73
C ALA A 198 -9.51 8.59 -15.75
N ASN A 199 -10.01 7.38 -15.97
CA ASN A 199 -11.11 7.14 -16.91
C ASN A 199 -12.41 7.83 -16.48
N GLU A 200 -12.77 7.76 -15.20
CA GLU A 200 -14.02 8.35 -14.70
C GLU A 200 -13.99 9.89 -14.69
N LEU A 201 -12.85 10.48 -14.32
CA LEU A 201 -12.74 11.92 -14.12
C LEU A 201 -12.28 12.66 -15.38
N PHE A 202 -11.52 12.01 -16.25
CA PHE A 202 -10.95 12.63 -17.44
C PHE A 202 -11.39 12.00 -18.76
N GLY A 203 -11.93 10.78 -18.77
CA GLY A 203 -12.30 10.06 -20.00
C GLY A 203 -13.53 10.58 -20.75
N ALA A 204 -14.41 11.36 -20.09
CA ALA A 204 -15.64 11.89 -20.70
C ALA A 204 -15.48 13.30 -21.31
N ALA A 205 -14.32 13.94 -21.18
CA ALA A 205 -14.13 15.32 -21.65
C ALA A 205 -13.57 15.38 -23.07
N ASN A 206 -14.49 15.43 -24.03
CA ASN A 206 -14.27 16.14 -25.28
C ASN A 206 -14.12 17.66 -25.03
N ASP A 207 -13.37 18.31 -25.93
CA ASP A 207 -13.19 19.74 -26.19
C ASP A 207 -12.16 20.61 -25.44
N ASP A 208 -11.74 20.33 -24.20
CA ASP A 208 -10.62 21.08 -23.60
C ASP A 208 -9.34 20.23 -23.54
N ARG A 209 -8.42 20.48 -24.49
CA ARG A 209 -7.12 19.80 -24.60
C ARG A 209 -6.12 20.18 -23.50
N SER A 210 -6.54 20.96 -22.50
CA SER A 210 -5.67 21.31 -21.38
C SER A 210 -5.31 20.06 -20.57
N PRO A 211 -4.00 19.76 -20.38
CA PRO A 211 -3.60 18.60 -19.59
C PRO A 211 -4.07 18.78 -18.15
N ARG A 212 -4.91 17.84 -17.70
CA ARG A 212 -5.41 17.78 -16.32
C ARG A 212 -4.66 16.72 -15.55
N ILE A 213 -4.19 17.10 -14.36
CA ILE A 213 -3.50 16.21 -13.43
C ILE A 213 -4.39 16.05 -12.21
N GLY A 214 -4.64 14.80 -11.85
CA GLY A 214 -5.24 14.39 -10.59
C GLY A 214 -4.19 13.90 -9.61
N LEU A 215 -4.47 14.05 -8.31
CA LEU A 215 -3.70 13.43 -7.24
C LEU A 215 -4.64 12.62 -6.35
N LEU A 216 -4.46 11.31 -6.30
CA LEU A 216 -5.11 10.44 -5.31
C LEU A 216 -4.27 10.44 -4.02
N ILE A 217 -4.90 10.75 -2.90
CA ILE A 217 -4.33 10.72 -1.55
C ILE A 217 -5.15 9.72 -0.74
N ASP A 218 -4.63 8.51 -0.56
CA ASP A 218 -5.26 7.47 0.26
C ASP A 218 -4.54 7.36 1.60
N VAL A 219 -5.19 7.80 2.68
CA VAL A 219 -4.64 7.71 4.03
C VAL A 219 -5.28 6.53 4.74
N GLY A 220 -4.61 5.38 4.67
CA GLY A 220 -5.03 4.15 5.33
C GLY A 220 -4.65 4.09 6.81
N SER A 221 -4.86 2.91 7.40
CA SER A 221 -4.51 2.65 8.80
C SER A 221 -2.99 2.66 9.05
N THR A 222 -2.18 2.29 8.04
CA THR A 222 -0.71 2.13 8.16
C THR A 222 0.08 3.07 7.27
N THR A 223 -0.43 3.36 6.07
CA THR A 223 0.28 4.10 5.02
C THR A 223 -0.53 5.29 4.53
N THR A 224 0.17 6.23 3.90
CA THR A 224 -0.44 7.24 3.05
C THR A 224 0.15 7.06 1.65
N ASP A 225 -0.72 6.85 0.67
CA ASP A 225 -0.39 6.67 -0.74
C ASP A 225 -0.69 7.97 -1.49
N LEU A 226 0.27 8.45 -2.29
CA LEU A 226 0.20 9.70 -3.06
C LEU A 226 0.41 9.35 -4.53
N ILE A 227 -0.68 9.22 -5.28
CA ILE A 227 -0.65 8.63 -6.61
C ILE A 227 -1.14 9.67 -7.63
N PRO A 228 -0.23 10.27 -8.40
CA PRO A 228 -0.65 11.17 -9.46
C PRO A 228 -1.21 10.40 -10.66
N PHE A 229 -2.17 10.99 -11.35
CA PHE A 229 -2.78 10.43 -12.54
C PHE A 229 -3.19 11.53 -13.54
N ASP A 230 -3.24 11.19 -14.82
CA ASP A 230 -3.76 12.04 -15.89
C ASP A 230 -4.78 11.25 -16.72
N ALA A 231 -5.22 11.78 -17.87
CA ALA A 231 -6.19 11.10 -18.73
C ALA A 231 -5.74 9.73 -19.25
N THR A 232 -4.45 9.41 -19.16
CA THR A 232 -3.91 8.11 -19.59
C THR A 232 -3.91 7.08 -18.45
N GLY A 233 -4.00 7.51 -17.19
CA GLY A 233 -3.93 6.65 -16.01
C GLY A 233 -2.92 7.15 -14.98
N SER A 234 -2.37 6.25 -14.18
CA SER A 234 -1.33 6.63 -13.21
C SER A 234 -0.07 7.15 -13.93
N ILE A 235 0.46 8.26 -13.42
CA ILE A 235 1.74 8.85 -13.83
C ILE A 235 2.75 8.84 -12.68
N ALA A 236 2.57 7.91 -11.72
CA ALA A 236 3.50 7.71 -10.63
C ALA A 236 4.90 7.34 -11.16
N HIS A 237 5.94 7.84 -10.50
CA HIS A 237 7.32 7.56 -10.86
C HIS A 237 7.77 6.18 -10.37
N GLY A 238 7.31 5.75 -9.19
CA GLY A 238 7.62 4.44 -8.64
C GLY A 238 6.63 3.37 -9.10
N ALA A 239 7.14 2.30 -9.69
CA ALA A 239 6.33 1.13 -10.08
C ALA A 239 6.26 0.07 -8.96
N THR A 240 7.21 0.11 -8.03
CA THR A 240 7.29 -0.79 -6.87
C THR A 240 7.22 -0.02 -5.55
N ASP A 241 6.83 -0.67 -4.45
CA ASP A 241 6.82 -0.01 -3.13
C ASP A 241 8.17 0.61 -2.76
N ARG A 242 9.28 -0.06 -3.09
CA ARG A 242 10.62 0.48 -2.85
C ARG A 242 10.83 1.80 -3.57
N GLU A 243 10.44 1.87 -4.84
CA GLU A 243 10.58 3.09 -5.64
C GLU A 243 9.62 4.16 -5.12
N ARG A 244 8.37 3.80 -4.81
CA ARG A 244 7.36 4.71 -4.24
C ARG A 244 7.80 5.29 -2.90
N LEU A 245 8.47 4.51 -2.05
CA LEU A 245 9.11 4.99 -0.82
C LEU A 245 10.24 5.98 -1.13
N ALA A 246 11.08 5.68 -2.13
CA ALA A 246 12.18 6.55 -2.53
C ALA A 246 11.70 7.88 -3.15
N THR A 247 10.62 7.85 -3.93
CA THR A 247 10.01 9.03 -4.55
C THR A 247 9.12 9.80 -3.56
N GLY A 248 8.65 9.15 -2.49
CA GLY A 248 7.71 9.71 -1.52
C GLY A 248 6.25 9.64 -1.98
N GLU A 249 5.94 8.75 -2.93
CA GLU A 249 4.58 8.39 -3.38
C GLU A 249 3.91 7.34 -2.47
N LEU A 250 4.69 6.79 -1.53
CA LEU A 250 4.24 5.96 -0.42
C LEU A 250 4.97 6.42 0.85
N VAL A 251 4.24 6.68 1.93
CA VAL A 251 4.83 6.95 3.25
C VAL A 251 4.19 6.06 4.32
N TYR A 252 5.00 5.52 5.22
CA TYR A 252 4.55 4.65 6.33
C TYR A 252 4.00 5.46 7.51
N ILE A 253 2.98 6.25 7.22
CA ILE A 253 2.23 7.03 8.21
C ILE A 253 0.76 6.87 7.86
N GLY A 254 -0.01 6.28 8.77
CA GLY A 254 -1.45 6.09 8.64
C GLY A 254 -2.17 6.48 9.91
N MET A 255 -3.49 6.25 9.95
CA MET A 255 -4.34 6.72 11.05
C MET A 255 -4.22 5.86 12.32
N ARG A 256 -3.95 4.55 12.22
CA ARG A 256 -4.04 3.65 13.38
C ARG A 256 -2.72 3.03 13.81
N ARG A 257 -1.98 2.43 12.88
CA ARG A 257 -0.94 1.45 13.19
C ARG A 257 0.47 2.03 13.32
N THR A 258 0.67 3.31 13.02
CA THR A 258 2.02 3.89 13.02
C THR A 258 2.53 4.04 14.47
N PRO A 259 3.67 3.40 14.85
CA PRO A 259 4.22 3.53 16.20
C PRO A 259 4.56 4.99 16.54
N ILE A 260 4.28 5.42 17.77
CA ILE A 260 4.53 6.83 18.18
C ILE A 260 6.01 7.22 18.05
N ALA A 261 6.92 6.28 18.31
CA ALA A 261 8.37 6.47 18.14
C ALA A 261 8.79 6.77 16.68
N ALA A 262 7.94 6.45 15.69
CA ALA A 262 8.15 6.80 14.28
C ALA A 262 7.64 8.21 13.94
N ILE A 263 6.74 8.78 14.75
CA ILE A 263 6.15 10.12 14.55
C ILE A 263 6.95 11.19 15.28
N VAL A 264 7.24 10.98 16.56
CA VAL A 264 7.94 11.92 17.46
C VAL A 264 9.17 11.27 18.09
N ARG A 265 10.17 12.08 18.44
CA ARG A 265 11.36 11.64 19.21
C ARG A 265 11.33 12.08 20.67
N SER A 266 10.44 13.01 21.01
CA SER A 266 10.26 13.56 22.35
C SER A 266 8.89 14.21 22.44
N LEU A 267 8.29 14.22 23.62
CA LEU A 267 7.08 14.99 23.93
C LEU A 267 7.36 16.00 25.03
N THR A 268 6.52 17.02 25.13
CA THR A 268 6.61 18.02 26.20
C THR A 268 5.54 17.74 27.24
N LEU A 269 5.94 17.50 28.49
CA LEU A 269 5.04 17.31 29.63
C LEU A 269 5.43 18.32 30.72
N ARG A 270 4.48 19.14 31.18
CA ARG A 270 4.72 20.17 32.22
C ARG A 270 5.90 21.11 31.91
N GLY A 271 6.11 21.41 30.63
CA GLY A 271 7.21 22.27 30.14
C GLY A 271 8.55 21.54 29.96
N GLU A 272 8.68 20.29 30.40
CA GLU A 272 9.88 19.47 30.20
C GLU A 272 9.80 18.66 28.91
N ARG A 273 10.89 18.63 28.14
CA ARG A 273 11.01 17.84 26.92
C ARG A 273 11.58 16.46 27.24
N ILE A 274 10.73 15.44 27.19
CA ILE A 274 11.04 14.06 27.55
C ILE A 274 11.20 13.21 26.28
N PRO A 275 12.32 12.50 26.07
CA PRO A 275 12.47 11.53 24.98
C PRO A 275 11.43 10.40 25.07
N VAL A 276 10.90 9.95 23.93
CA VAL A 276 9.96 8.83 23.91
C VAL A 276 10.69 7.49 23.86
N ALA A 277 10.14 6.47 24.52
CA ALA A 277 10.57 5.09 24.41
C ALA A 277 10.53 4.62 22.94
N ALA A 278 11.46 3.74 22.56
CA ALA A 278 11.50 3.17 21.22
C ALA A 278 10.55 1.96 21.06
N GLU A 279 10.07 1.40 22.17
CA GLU A 279 9.12 0.28 22.18
C GLU A 279 7.76 0.68 21.61
N ARG A 280 7.06 -0.31 21.05
CA ARG A 280 5.70 -0.13 20.52
C ARG A 280 4.70 -0.18 21.68
N PHE A 281 4.76 0.77 22.61
CA PHE A 281 3.73 0.91 23.66
C PHE A 281 2.46 1.55 23.12
N ALA A 282 2.60 2.53 22.24
CA ALA A 282 1.49 3.24 21.62
C ALA A 282 1.68 3.42 20.11
N THR A 283 0.56 3.66 19.44
CA THR A 283 0.42 3.91 18.01
C THR A 283 -0.42 5.16 17.75
N THR A 284 -0.55 5.59 16.50
CA THR A 284 -1.40 6.75 16.14
C THR A 284 -2.87 6.55 16.52
N LEU A 285 -3.37 5.30 16.59
CA LEU A 285 -4.71 5.00 17.10
C LEU A 285 -4.91 5.58 18.51
N ASP A 286 -3.91 5.44 19.39
CA ASP A 286 -4.00 5.90 20.77
C ASP A 286 -4.11 7.42 20.87
N ALA A 287 -3.38 8.14 20.02
CA ALA A 287 -3.51 9.59 19.93
C ALA A 287 -4.90 9.99 19.42
N HIS A 288 -5.42 9.32 18.39
CA HIS A 288 -6.73 9.65 17.82
C HIS A 288 -7.91 9.26 18.73
N LEU A 289 -7.82 8.16 19.48
CA LEU A 289 -8.80 7.80 20.51
C LEU A 289 -8.88 8.89 21.59
N LEU A 290 -7.73 9.30 22.14
CA LEU A 290 -7.68 10.35 23.18
C LEU A 290 -8.19 11.71 22.69
N LEU A 291 -8.04 11.99 21.40
CA LEU A 291 -8.56 13.19 20.75
C LEU A 291 -10.00 13.03 20.26
N GLU A 292 -10.62 11.86 20.43
CA GLU A 292 -11.97 11.53 19.93
C GLU A 292 -12.10 11.76 18.41
N ALA A 293 -10.99 11.61 17.68
CA ALA A 293 -10.95 11.67 16.23
C ALA A 293 -11.26 10.31 15.59
N ILE A 294 -11.15 9.23 16.37
CA ILE A 294 -11.57 7.87 16.04
C ILE A 294 -12.44 7.39 17.21
N ASP A 295 -13.57 6.76 16.89
CA ASP A 295 -14.48 6.20 17.88
C ASP A 295 -13.87 5.00 18.61
N GLU A 296 -14.26 4.80 19.86
CA GLU A 296 -13.89 3.64 20.65
C GLU A 296 -14.49 2.35 20.06
N ASP A 297 -13.70 1.29 20.02
CA ASP A 297 -14.15 -0.03 19.56
C ASP A 297 -13.75 -1.10 20.59
N PRO A 298 -14.70 -1.59 21.42
CA PRO A 298 -14.43 -2.65 22.39
C PRO A 298 -14.01 -3.98 21.76
N SER A 299 -14.29 -4.20 20.47
CA SER A 299 -13.98 -5.43 19.74
C SER A 299 -12.62 -5.40 19.03
N ASP A 300 -12.03 -4.22 18.86
CA ASP A 300 -10.69 -4.06 18.30
C ASP A 300 -9.62 -4.32 19.37
N HIS A 301 -9.02 -5.52 19.30
CA HIS A 301 -7.91 -5.96 20.13
C HIS A 301 -6.55 -5.90 19.42
N GLU A 302 -6.44 -5.27 18.25
CA GLU A 302 -5.18 -5.17 17.51
C GLU A 302 -4.23 -4.10 18.06
N THR A 303 -4.54 -3.54 19.24
CA THR A 303 -3.74 -2.53 19.91
C THR A 303 -2.37 -3.07 20.36
N ALA A 304 -1.45 -2.17 20.70
CA ALA A 304 -0.08 -2.53 21.05
C ALA A 304 0.04 -3.49 22.25
N ASP A 305 -0.89 -3.43 23.20
CA ASP A 305 -0.93 -4.31 24.38
C ASP A 305 -2.08 -5.35 24.34
N GLY A 306 -2.78 -5.49 23.21
CA GLY A 306 -3.86 -6.44 23.01
C GLY A 306 -5.16 -6.11 23.77
N ARG A 307 -5.21 -4.98 24.49
CA ARG A 307 -6.44 -4.51 25.15
C ARG A 307 -7.37 -3.84 24.14
N PRO A 308 -8.67 -3.77 24.41
CA PRO A 308 -9.62 -3.08 23.55
C PRO A 308 -9.20 -1.65 23.15
N ALA A 309 -9.63 -1.18 21.99
CA ALA A 309 -9.40 0.17 21.48
C ALA A 309 -10.30 1.21 22.18
N LEU A 310 -10.11 1.34 23.50
CA LEU A 310 -10.80 2.30 24.36
C LEU A 310 -9.84 3.43 24.76
N ARG A 311 -10.38 4.62 25.02
CA ARG A 311 -9.66 5.82 25.48
C ARG A 311 -8.92 5.58 26.77
N GLU A 312 -9.50 4.83 27.70
CA GLU A 312 -8.84 4.49 28.96
C GLU A 312 -7.57 3.64 28.75
N HIS A 313 -7.57 2.74 27.77
CA HIS A 313 -6.42 1.90 27.45
C HIS A 313 -5.41 2.65 26.56
N ALA A 314 -5.89 3.54 25.69
CA ALA A 314 -5.05 4.45 24.93
C ALA A 314 -4.27 5.40 25.85
N TRP A 315 -4.89 5.89 26.93
CA TRP A 315 -4.22 6.66 27.97
C TRP A 315 -3.05 5.87 28.57
N ASP A 316 -3.31 4.65 29.05
CA ASP A 316 -2.26 3.79 29.63
C ASP A 316 -1.10 3.55 28.66
N ARG A 317 -1.42 3.23 27.40
CA ARG A 317 -0.42 2.96 26.36
C ARG A 317 0.41 4.18 26.04
N LEU A 318 -0.22 5.36 25.90
CA LEU A 318 0.46 6.58 25.51
C LEU A 318 1.45 7.04 26.59
N VAL A 319 1.08 7.02 27.87
CA VAL A 319 1.94 7.53 28.95
C VAL A 319 3.17 6.64 29.20
N ARG A 320 3.07 5.34 28.90
CA ARG A 320 4.23 4.42 28.91
C ARG A 320 5.32 4.85 27.92
N MET A 321 4.98 5.60 26.87
CA MET A 321 5.99 6.18 25.96
C MET A 321 6.97 7.11 26.71
N LEU A 322 6.59 7.64 27.87
CA LEU A 322 7.43 8.51 28.71
C LEU A 322 7.98 7.80 29.96
N GLY A 323 7.82 6.47 30.06
CA GLY A 323 8.18 5.71 31.26
C GLY A 323 7.23 5.93 32.44
N GLU A 324 6.03 6.47 32.18
CA GLU A 324 5.02 6.78 33.18
C GLU A 324 3.82 5.83 33.13
N ASP A 325 2.96 5.93 34.14
CA ASP A 325 1.64 5.32 34.19
C ASP A 325 0.54 6.38 34.46
N ARG A 326 -0.72 5.91 34.57
CA ARG A 326 -1.88 6.77 34.81
C ARG A 326 -1.85 7.54 36.15
N ASN A 327 -1.01 7.13 37.10
CA ASN A 327 -0.83 7.86 38.36
C ASN A 327 0.12 9.05 38.19
N GLY A 328 1.07 8.97 37.25
CA GLY A 328 2.04 10.03 36.96
C GLY A 328 1.53 11.11 36.00
N VAL A 329 0.63 10.74 35.08
CA VAL A 329 0.13 11.62 34.02
C VAL A 329 -1.40 11.59 33.97
N THR A 330 -2.04 12.74 34.18
CA THR A 330 -3.50 12.88 34.13
C THR A 330 -4.07 12.71 32.72
N LEU A 331 -5.37 12.45 32.60
CA LEU A 331 -6.04 12.36 31.30
C LEU A 331 -5.92 13.66 30.48
N VAL A 332 -6.01 14.82 31.12
CA VAL A 332 -5.86 16.13 30.45
C VAL A 332 -4.46 16.26 29.84
N GLU A 333 -3.43 15.89 30.59
CA GLU A 333 -2.05 15.89 30.10
C GLU A 333 -1.85 14.87 28.97
N ALA A 334 -2.42 13.67 29.10
CA ALA A 334 -2.38 12.65 28.05
C ALA A 334 -3.00 13.14 26.73
N ARG A 335 -4.09 13.94 26.79
CA ARG A 335 -4.71 14.57 25.61
C ARG A 335 -3.83 15.65 24.98
N GLU A 336 -3.07 16.42 25.77
CA GLU A 336 -2.09 17.36 25.22
C GLU A 336 -0.92 16.62 24.55
N LEU A 337 -0.44 15.51 25.15
CA LEU A 337 0.57 14.66 24.52
C LEU A 337 0.05 14.08 23.19
N ALA A 338 -1.19 13.57 23.17
CA ALA A 338 -1.86 13.10 21.95
C ALA A 338 -1.95 14.22 20.89
N SER A 339 -2.29 15.45 21.30
CA SER A 339 -2.33 16.61 20.41
C SER A 339 -0.97 16.92 19.79
N GLN A 340 0.13 16.84 20.55
CA GLN A 340 1.49 16.99 20.02
C GLN A 340 1.81 15.94 18.94
N ILE A 341 1.42 14.68 19.19
CA ILE A 341 1.61 13.57 18.26
C ILE A 341 0.82 13.81 16.98
N ALA A 342 -0.49 14.11 17.08
CA ALA A 342 -1.35 14.34 15.93
C ALA A 342 -0.89 15.53 15.08
N ARG A 343 -0.46 16.64 15.71
CA ARG A 343 0.16 17.79 15.01
C ARG A 343 1.42 17.37 14.24
N ARG A 344 2.24 16.50 14.82
CA ARG A 344 3.44 16.00 14.16
C ARG A 344 3.12 15.06 13.00
N GLN A 345 2.18 14.14 13.18
CA GLN A 345 1.67 13.27 12.11
C GLN A 345 1.16 14.11 10.94
N ARG A 346 0.37 15.15 11.22
CA ARG A 346 -0.09 16.16 10.25
C ARG A 346 1.02 16.81 9.47
N THR A 347 2.07 17.26 10.16
CA THR A 347 3.22 17.88 9.52
C THR A 347 3.94 16.91 8.57
N LEU A 348 4.01 15.62 8.91
CA LEU A 348 4.68 14.62 8.08
C LEU A 348 3.88 14.31 6.82
N ILE A 349 2.56 14.14 6.93
CA ILE A 349 1.68 13.89 5.77
C ILE A 349 1.60 15.13 4.88
N ASP A 350 1.43 16.33 5.44
CA ASP A 350 1.43 17.59 4.67
C ASP A 350 2.73 17.78 3.87
N ARG A 351 3.88 17.41 4.46
CA ARG A 351 5.16 17.44 3.75
C ARG A 351 5.20 16.47 2.58
N ALA A 352 4.61 15.28 2.72
CA ALA A 352 4.54 14.30 1.65
C ALA A 352 3.62 14.80 0.52
N ILE A 353 2.43 15.32 0.86
CA ILE A 353 1.50 15.95 -0.09
C ILE A 353 2.18 17.09 -0.84
N ARG A 354 2.84 18.01 -0.12
CA ARG A 354 3.58 19.12 -0.73
C ARG A 354 4.64 18.61 -1.71
N ARG A 355 5.42 17.59 -1.34
CA ARG A 355 6.43 17.01 -2.23
C ARG A 355 5.80 16.42 -3.51
N ALA A 356 4.65 15.77 -3.39
CA ALA A 356 3.93 15.22 -4.54
C ALA A 356 3.47 16.36 -5.47
N ILE A 357 2.85 17.41 -4.92
CA ILE A 357 2.41 18.60 -5.68
C ILE A 357 3.60 19.33 -6.32
N ASP A 358 4.68 19.58 -5.57
CA ASP A 358 5.90 20.23 -6.08
C ASP A 358 6.50 19.46 -7.28
N ARG A 359 6.29 18.14 -7.34
CA ARG A 359 6.79 17.28 -8.42
C ARG A 359 5.89 17.28 -9.66
N ILE A 360 4.59 17.14 -9.47
CA ILE A 360 3.64 16.95 -10.58
C ILE A 360 3.08 18.27 -11.12
N GLY A 361 3.32 19.37 -10.42
CA GLY A 361 2.65 20.64 -10.67
C GLY A 361 1.33 20.76 -9.90
N ARG A 362 0.54 21.78 -10.22
CA ARG A 362 -0.74 22.02 -9.52
C ARG A 362 -1.82 21.07 -10.06
N PRO A 363 -2.27 20.06 -9.30
CA PRO A 363 -3.37 19.21 -9.74
C PRO A 363 -4.66 20.03 -9.87
N SER A 364 -5.49 19.71 -10.86
CA SER A 364 -6.83 20.27 -10.99
C SER A 364 -7.85 19.54 -10.12
N ILE A 365 -7.56 18.30 -9.73
CA ILE A 365 -8.40 17.46 -8.87
C ILE A 365 -7.53 16.77 -7.82
N VAL A 366 -7.96 16.78 -6.57
CA VAL A 366 -7.44 15.92 -5.52
C VAL A 366 -8.55 14.96 -5.10
N MET A 367 -8.30 13.66 -5.26
CA MET A 367 -9.18 12.61 -4.77
C MET A 367 -8.65 12.11 -3.42
N THR A 368 -9.45 12.16 -2.36
CA THR A 368 -9.08 11.66 -1.04
C THR A 368 -9.78 10.34 -0.75
N ALA A 369 -9.06 9.41 -0.13
CA ALA A 369 -9.57 8.10 0.24
C ALA A 369 -8.99 7.64 1.59
N GLY A 370 -9.52 6.52 2.08
CA GLY A 370 -9.10 5.91 3.32
C GLY A 370 -9.67 6.60 4.56
N GLU A 371 -9.31 6.07 5.73
CA GLU A 371 -9.78 6.57 7.02
C GLU A 371 -9.37 8.01 7.31
N GLY A 372 -8.22 8.44 6.78
CA GLY A 372 -7.72 9.81 6.92
C GLY A 372 -8.18 10.76 5.79
N SER A 373 -9.22 10.43 5.03
CA SER A 373 -9.62 11.21 3.85
C SER A 373 -9.96 12.67 4.17
N ARG A 374 -10.75 12.91 5.22
CA ARG A 374 -11.10 14.28 5.68
C ARG A 374 -9.87 15.11 6.02
N PHE A 375 -8.90 14.47 6.67
CA PHE A 375 -7.64 15.09 7.03
C PHE A 375 -6.80 15.42 5.79
N ALA A 376 -6.74 14.51 4.81
CA ALA A 376 -6.08 14.75 3.53
C ALA A 376 -6.76 15.89 2.74
N ALA A 377 -8.09 15.97 2.77
CA ALA A 377 -8.86 17.01 2.11
C ALA A 377 -8.56 18.38 2.72
N GLU A 378 -8.52 18.47 4.05
CA GLU A 378 -8.20 19.71 4.78
C GLU A 378 -6.77 20.20 4.52
N LEU A 379 -5.80 19.29 4.40
CA LEU A 379 -4.43 19.64 4.01
C LEU A 379 -4.34 20.11 2.56
N SER A 380 -5.06 19.44 1.67
CA SER A 380 -5.03 19.71 0.23
C SER A 380 -5.69 21.03 -0.11
N SER A 381 -6.83 21.37 0.51
CA SER A 381 -7.54 22.64 0.27
C SER A 381 -6.69 23.87 0.58
N ARG A 382 -5.77 23.77 1.55
CA ARG A 382 -4.81 24.84 1.87
C ARG A 382 -3.67 24.94 0.85
N ARG A 383 -3.27 23.82 0.24
CA ARG A 383 -2.12 23.71 -0.68
C ARG A 383 -2.50 24.07 -2.11
N VAL A 384 -3.67 23.62 -2.53
CA VAL A 384 -4.20 23.77 -3.90
C VAL A 384 -5.64 24.26 -3.82
N PRO A 385 -5.88 25.52 -3.40
CA PRO A 385 -7.24 26.06 -3.22
C PRO A 385 -8.05 26.10 -4.51
N ASP A 386 -7.38 26.09 -5.66
CA ASP A 386 -7.98 26.10 -6.99
C ASP A 386 -8.37 24.68 -7.49
N ALA A 387 -7.97 23.62 -6.77
CA ALA A 387 -8.26 22.24 -7.15
C ALA A 387 -9.62 21.80 -6.61
N ALA A 388 -10.35 21.00 -7.39
CA ALA A 388 -11.51 20.28 -6.89
C ALA A 388 -11.07 19.20 -5.90
N ILE A 389 -11.42 19.34 -4.63
CA ILE A 389 -11.15 18.34 -3.60
C ILE A 389 -12.37 17.44 -3.46
N LEU A 390 -12.22 16.17 -3.81
CA LEU A 390 -13.30 15.18 -3.82
C LEU A 390 -12.94 14.04 -2.88
N ASP A 391 -13.90 13.60 -2.08
CA ASP A 391 -13.78 12.37 -1.30
C ASP A 391 -14.33 11.18 -2.11
N LEU A 392 -13.60 10.07 -2.11
CA LEU A 392 -13.95 8.87 -2.88
C LEU A 392 -15.27 8.25 -2.41
N ALA A 393 -15.54 8.24 -1.11
CA ALA A 393 -16.76 7.69 -0.54
C ALA A 393 -17.96 8.58 -0.85
N ASP A 394 -17.78 9.90 -0.79
CA ASP A 394 -18.84 10.87 -1.12
C ASP A 394 -19.13 10.90 -2.63
N ARG A 395 -18.11 10.74 -3.48
CA ARG A 395 -18.26 10.81 -4.94
C ARG A 395 -18.90 9.58 -5.57
N PHE A 396 -18.66 8.41 -5.00
CA PHE A 396 -19.11 7.12 -5.54
C PHE A 396 -20.05 6.40 -4.57
N ASP A 397 -19.49 5.73 -3.58
CA ASP A 397 -20.22 5.04 -2.49
C ASP A 397 -19.20 4.61 -1.41
N PRO A 398 -19.53 4.62 -0.11
CA PRO A 398 -18.60 4.17 0.94
C PRO A 398 -18.13 2.72 0.82
N GLY A 399 -18.97 1.80 0.34
CA GLY A 399 -18.58 0.42 0.04
C GLY A 399 -17.57 0.35 -1.10
N ILE A 400 -17.82 1.07 -2.18
CA ILE A 400 -16.86 1.19 -3.29
C ILE A 400 -15.55 1.82 -2.83
N ALA A 401 -15.58 2.85 -1.99
CA ALA A 401 -14.37 3.45 -1.48
C ALA A 401 -13.51 2.48 -0.66
N ARG A 402 -14.13 1.61 0.15
CA ARG A 402 -13.42 0.54 0.88
C ARG A 402 -12.87 -0.54 -0.03
N ALA A 403 -13.58 -0.85 -1.12
CA ALA A 403 -13.22 -1.86 -2.12
C ALA A 403 -12.64 -1.25 -3.41
N ALA A 404 -12.06 -0.04 -3.35
CA ALA A 404 -11.77 0.74 -4.54
C ALA A 404 -10.85 0.04 -5.56
N PRO A 405 -9.78 -0.68 -5.15
CA PRO A 405 -8.97 -1.41 -6.11
C PRO A 405 -9.71 -2.58 -6.77
N ALA A 406 -10.60 -3.25 -6.04
CA ALA A 406 -11.44 -4.32 -6.59
C ALA A 406 -12.42 -3.74 -7.62
N HIS A 407 -13.12 -2.65 -7.29
CA HIS A 407 -14.03 -2.00 -8.22
C HIS A 407 -13.29 -1.47 -9.46
N ALA A 408 -12.11 -0.89 -9.25
CA ALA A 408 -11.27 -0.40 -10.33
C ALA A 408 -10.92 -1.50 -11.35
N VAL A 409 -10.43 -2.67 -10.90
CA VAL A 409 -10.13 -3.75 -11.86
C VAL A 409 -11.37 -4.30 -12.55
N ALA A 410 -12.53 -4.33 -11.89
CA ALA A 410 -13.79 -4.71 -12.52
C ALA A 410 -14.18 -3.73 -13.66
N ARG A 411 -14.15 -2.42 -13.39
CA ARG A 411 -14.42 -1.36 -14.37
C ARG A 411 -13.43 -1.37 -15.52
N LEU A 412 -12.14 -1.54 -15.23
CA LEU A 412 -11.08 -1.61 -16.25
C LEU A 412 -11.23 -2.86 -17.12
N ALA A 413 -11.63 -4.00 -16.54
CA ALA A 413 -11.88 -5.21 -17.31
C ALA A 413 -13.13 -5.06 -18.21
N ARG A 414 -14.20 -4.43 -17.71
CA ARG A 414 -15.37 -4.07 -18.53
C ARG A 414 -14.97 -3.18 -19.71
N ALA A 415 -14.14 -2.17 -19.48
CA ALA A 415 -13.65 -1.28 -20.54
C ALA A 415 -12.74 -2.00 -21.56
N SER A 416 -11.97 -3.00 -21.11
CA SER A 416 -11.00 -3.72 -21.96
C SER A 416 -11.60 -4.88 -22.75
N PHE A 417 -12.67 -5.50 -22.23
CA PHE A 417 -13.22 -6.75 -22.75
C PHE A 417 -14.73 -6.73 -23.00
N GLY A 418 -15.43 -5.67 -22.59
CA GLY A 418 -16.85 -5.51 -22.89
C GLY A 418 -17.07 -5.29 -24.38
N SER A 419 -18.05 -5.98 -24.96
CA SER A 419 -18.54 -5.64 -26.30
C SER A 419 -19.11 -4.21 -26.26
N PRO A 420 -18.84 -3.35 -27.25
CA PRO A 420 -19.62 -2.13 -27.40
C PRO A 420 -21.09 -2.55 -27.46
N ALA A 421 -21.91 -1.97 -26.58
CA ALA A 421 -23.35 -2.20 -26.61
C ALA A 421 -23.79 -1.97 -28.06
N ARG A 422 -24.38 -2.99 -28.70
CA ARG A 422 -25.05 -2.77 -29.98
C ARG A 422 -26.08 -1.70 -29.70
N GLY A 423 -25.89 -0.52 -30.31
CA GLY A 423 -26.93 0.48 -30.35
C GLY A 423 -28.21 -0.21 -30.77
N ILE A 424 -29.22 -0.10 -29.92
CA ILE A 424 -30.59 -0.34 -30.35
C ILE A 424 -30.91 0.89 -31.20
N ASP A 425 -30.48 0.86 -32.46
CA ASP A 425 -31.05 1.71 -33.49
C ASP A 425 -32.42 1.10 -33.81
N GLY A 426 -33.44 1.93 -33.68
CA GLY A 426 -34.86 1.58 -33.73
C GLY A 426 -35.42 1.31 -35.11
#